data_AF-E9FET5-F1
#
_entry.id   AF-E9FET5-F1
#
_cell.length_a   1.000
_cell.length_b   1.000
_cell.length_c   1.000
_cell.angle_alpha   90.00
_cell.angle_beta   90.00
_cell.angle_gamma   90.00
#
_symmetry.space_group_name_H-M   'P 1'
#
loop_
_entity.id
_entity.type
_entity.pdbx_description
1 polymer ?
#
loop_
_entity_poly.entity_id
_entity_poly.type
_entity_poly.pdbx_seq_one_letter_code
_entity_poly.pdbx_strand_id
1 'polypeptide(L)'
;MYASVLGEWSRYLITFIAFLCIFGTVITVIDGYSRVNQESLRLLIRQKEDSRKSLNTWMTITAIIGIVIIKFFADQVSTMLRFAMIGSFLTTPFFALLNYVLVTRENKNLPSWLKLLAIAGLIFLFGFAIFFIYALAIGKAG
;
A
#
# COMPACT_ATOMS: atom_id res chain seq x y z
N MET A 1 -13.02 -2.47 25.39
CA MET A 1 -13.68 -3.68 24.85
C MET A 1 -12.84 -4.93 25.05
N TYR A 2 -11.60 -5.02 24.54
CA TYR A 2 -10.76 -6.22 24.76
C TYR A 2 -10.15 -6.26 26.17
N ALA A 3 -9.72 -5.12 26.72
CA ALA A 3 -9.23 -5.04 28.11
C ALA A 3 -10.29 -5.46 29.14
N SER A 4 -11.58 -5.20 28.88
CA SER A 4 -12.68 -5.62 29.76
C SER A 4 -12.97 -7.12 29.71
N VAL A 5 -12.49 -7.85 28.70
CA VAL A 5 -12.65 -9.31 28.57
C VAL A 5 -11.38 -10.05 29.02
N LEU A 6 -10.21 -9.52 28.69
CA LEU A 6 -8.90 -10.15 28.95
C LEU A 6 -8.24 -9.66 30.25
N GLY A 7 -8.80 -8.63 30.88
CA GLY A 7 -8.27 -7.96 32.07
C GLY A 7 -7.45 -6.71 31.73
N GLU A 8 -7.43 -5.74 32.64
CA GLU A 8 -6.81 -4.42 32.44
C GLU A 8 -5.30 -4.48 32.14
N TRP A 9 -4.60 -5.54 32.59
CA TRP A 9 -3.18 -5.76 32.27
C TRP A 9 -2.94 -5.85 30.75
N SER A 10 -3.92 -6.36 29.99
CA SER A 10 -3.82 -6.50 28.53
C SER A 10 -3.91 -5.16 27.80
N ARG A 11 -4.42 -4.10 28.44
CA ARG A 11 -4.61 -2.79 27.80
C ARG A 11 -3.30 -2.20 27.30
N TYR A 12 -2.24 -2.26 28.12
CA TYR A 12 -0.94 -1.74 27.75
C TYR A 12 -0.30 -2.55 26.62
N LEU A 13 -0.41 -3.88 26.68
CA LEU A 13 0.10 -4.77 25.64
C LEU A 13 -0.60 -4.52 24.29
N ILE A 14 -1.93 -4.44 24.28
CA ILE A 14 -2.72 -4.18 23.07
C ILE A 14 -2.38 -2.80 22.48
N THR A 15 -2.28 -1.78 23.33
CA THR A 15 -1.93 -0.43 22.88
C THR A 15 -0.54 -0.40 22.25
N PHE A 16 0.42 -1.09 22.86
CA PHE A 16 1.79 -1.19 22.33
C PHE A 16 1.83 -1.92 20.99
N ILE A 17 1.15 -3.07 20.87
CA ILE A 17 1.09 -3.82 19.60
C ILE A 17 0.38 -3.01 18.51
N ALA A 18 -0.72 -2.34 18.85
CA ALA A 18 -1.43 -1.46 17.91
C ALA A 18 -0.54 -0.31 17.44
N PHE A 19 0.22 0.31 18.35
CA PHE A 19 1.20 1.33 18.01
C PHE A 19 2.28 0.79 17.06
N LEU A 20 2.89 -0.36 17.38
CA LEU A 20 3.91 -0.97 16.51
C LEU A 20 3.35 -1.29 15.12
N CYS A 21 2.12 -1.78 15.02
CA CYS A 21 1.47 -2.10 13.75
C CYS A 21 1.26 -0.85 12.90
N ILE A 22 0.66 0.21 13.46
CA ILE A 22 0.39 1.46 12.74
C ILE A 22 1.68 2.22 12.43
N PHE A 23 2.65 2.21 13.35
CA PHE A 23 3.95 2.84 13.11
C PHE A 23 4.74 2.11 12.02
N GLY A 24 4.65 0.77 11.98
CA GLY A 24 5.25 -0.04 10.92
C GLY A 24 4.74 0.34 9.52
N THR A 25 3.43 0.62 9.38
CA THR A 25 2.88 1.05 8.09
C THR A 25 3.35 2.46 7.69
N VAL A 26 3.58 3.35 8.65
CA VAL A 26 4.17 4.67 8.36
C VAL A 26 5.60 4.52 7.83
N ILE A 27 6.42 3.66 8.45
CA ILE A 27 7.79 3.39 7.99
C ILE A 27 7.79 2.82 6.58
N THR A 28 6.96 1.80 6.30
CA THR A 28 6.93 1.16 4.98
C THR A 28 6.44 2.10 3.89
N VAL A 29 5.50 3.00 4.20
CA VAL A 29 5.05 4.05 3.25
C VAL A 29 6.18 5.04 2.98
N ILE A 30 6.82 5.58 4.02
CA ILE A 30 7.87 6.59 3.84
C ILE A 30 9.08 5.99 3.10
N ASP A 31 9.59 4.82 3.51
CA ASP A 31 10.75 4.21 2.85
C ASP A 31 10.40 3.65 1.46
N GLY A 32 9.29 2.92 1.35
CA GLY A 32 8.87 2.24 0.13
C GLY A 32 8.54 3.21 -1.00
N TYR A 33 7.62 4.17 -0.77
CA TYR A 33 7.23 5.12 -1.81
C TYR A 33 8.39 6.04 -2.19
N SER A 34 9.25 6.43 -1.26
CA SER A 34 10.39 7.29 -1.56
C SER A 34 11.37 6.63 -2.51
N ARG A 35 11.70 5.35 -2.29
CA ARG A 35 12.57 4.57 -3.19
C ARG A 35 11.94 4.38 -4.56
N VAL A 36 10.66 4.01 -4.61
CA VAL A 36 9.94 3.78 -5.87
C VAL A 36 9.81 5.07 -6.68
N ASN A 37 9.46 6.19 -6.04
CA ASN A 37 9.32 7.48 -6.72
C ASN A 37 10.67 8.02 -7.19
N GLN A 38 11.72 7.90 -6.37
CA GLN A 38 13.07 8.28 -6.76
C GLN A 38 13.53 7.49 -7.98
N GLU A 39 13.39 6.16 -7.95
CA GLU A 39 13.86 5.31 -9.05
C GLU A 39 13.00 5.51 -10.31
N SER A 40 11.69 5.67 -10.17
CA SER A 40 10.78 5.96 -11.29
C SER A 40 11.16 7.27 -11.99
N LEU A 41 11.43 8.33 -11.21
CA LEU A 41 11.87 9.61 -11.78
C LEU A 41 13.27 9.48 -12.39
N ARG A 42 14.20 8.80 -11.72
CA ARG A 42 15.55 8.57 -12.24
C ARG A 42 15.53 7.87 -13.60
N LEU A 43 14.72 6.83 -13.76
CA LEU A 43 14.52 6.11 -15.01
C LEU A 43 13.91 7.01 -16.09
N LEU A 44 12.93 7.84 -15.72
CA LEU A 44 12.26 8.77 -16.65
C LEU A 44 13.23 9.83 -17.20
N ILE A 45 14.09 10.42 -16.37
CA ILE A 45 15.07 11.44 -16.76
C ILE A 45 16.42 10.82 -17.18
N ARG A 46 16.54 9.48 -17.21
CA ARG A 46 17.76 8.73 -17.56
C ARG A 46 18.99 9.13 -16.74
N GLN A 47 18.79 9.48 -15.47
CA GLN A 47 19.86 9.90 -14.58
C GLN A 47 20.68 8.68 -14.12
N LYS A 48 22.00 8.69 -14.35
CA LYS A 48 22.87 7.53 -14.06
C LYS A 48 23.20 7.37 -12.58
N GLU A 49 23.27 8.45 -11.82
CA GLU A 49 23.72 8.39 -10.42
C GLU A 49 22.55 8.27 -9.44
N ASP A 50 22.69 7.30 -8.53
CA ASP A 50 21.86 7.19 -7.34
C ASP A 50 22.49 8.04 -6.23
N SER A 51 21.69 8.87 -5.57
CA SER A 51 22.16 9.78 -4.53
C SER A 51 21.36 9.59 -3.26
N ARG A 52 22.06 9.27 -2.16
CA ARG A 52 21.48 9.25 -0.80
C ARG A 52 20.79 10.55 -0.44
N LYS A 53 21.26 11.70 -0.96
CA LYS A 53 20.60 12.99 -0.76
C LYS A 53 19.23 13.06 -1.45
N SER A 54 19.11 12.46 -2.63
CA SER A 54 17.85 12.35 -3.36
C SER A 54 16.84 11.51 -2.56
N LEU A 55 17.26 10.34 -2.06
CA LEU A 55 16.39 9.48 -1.24
C LEU A 55 15.88 10.20 0.01
N ASN A 56 16.77 10.88 0.73
CA ASN A 56 16.38 11.60 1.95
C ASN A 56 15.43 12.76 1.65
N THR A 57 15.56 13.37 0.47
CA THR A 57 14.63 14.41 -0.01
C THR A 57 13.25 13.79 -0.29
N TRP A 58 13.20 12.65 -0.98
CA TRP A 58 11.96 11.92 -1.23
C TRP A 58 11.28 11.42 0.05
N MET A 59 12.04 10.95 1.03
CA MET A 59 11.53 10.58 2.37
C MET A 59 10.88 11.78 3.05
N THR A 60 11.56 12.93 3.01
CA THR A 60 11.03 14.18 3.58
C THR A 60 9.75 14.62 2.88
N ILE A 61 9.73 14.61 1.54
CA ILE A 61 8.56 14.96 0.73
C ILE A 61 7.39 14.03 1.04
N THR A 62 7.62 12.72 1.07
CA THR A 62 6.58 11.71 1.35
C THR A 62 5.98 11.92 2.74
N ALA A 63 6.82 12.19 3.75
CA ALA A 63 6.35 12.50 5.10
C ALA A 63 5.51 13.79 5.16
N ILE A 64 5.97 14.87 4.50
CA ILE A 64 5.24 16.14 4.42
C ILE A 64 3.88 15.93 3.74
N ILE A 65 3.84 15.22 2.62
CA ILE A 65 2.57 14.91 1.91
C ILE A 65 1.62 14.15 2.82
N GLY A 66 2.10 13.14 3.56
CA GLY A 66 1.29 12.41 4.53
C GLY A 66 0.69 13.32 5.60
N ILE A 67 1.50 14.21 6.19
CA ILE A 67 1.03 15.19 7.19
C ILE A 67 -0.02 16.13 6.60
N VAL A 68 0.20 16.61 5.37
CA VAL A 68 -0.73 17.48 4.65
C VAL A 68 -2.07 16.78 4.46
N ILE A 69 -2.08 15.54 3.94
CA ILE A 69 -3.32 14.75 3.76
C ILE A 69 -4.06 14.60 5.10
N ILE A 70 -3.36 14.23 6.17
CA ILE A 70 -3.99 14.07 7.49
C ILE A 70 -4.62 15.37 7.97
N LYS A 71 -3.93 16.51 7.81
CA LYS A 71 -4.48 17.81 8.21
C LYS A 71 -5.71 18.21 7.39
N PHE A 72 -5.69 17.99 6.08
CA PHE A 72 -6.83 18.31 5.22
C PHE A 72 -8.06 17.44 5.49
N PHE A 73 -7.86 16.18 5.90
CA PHE A 73 -8.94 15.23 6.17
C PHE A 73 -9.20 15.00 7.67
N ALA A 74 -8.66 15.83 8.56
CA ALA A 74 -8.77 15.65 10.01
C ALA A 74 -10.23 15.57 10.49
N ASP A 75 -11.12 16.38 9.91
CA ASP A 75 -12.55 16.40 10.25
C ASP A 75 -13.37 15.31 9.52
N GLN A 76 -12.76 14.62 8.54
CA GLN A 76 -13.45 13.65 7.66
C GLN A 76 -12.61 12.37 7.47
N VAL A 77 -12.12 11.81 8.57
CA VAL A 77 -11.27 10.60 8.56
C VAL A 77 -11.97 9.42 7.85
N SER A 78 -13.28 9.26 8.04
CA SER A 78 -14.06 8.22 7.34
C SER A 78 -13.97 8.36 5.82
N THR A 79 -14.13 9.58 5.30
CA THR A 79 -14.04 9.88 3.87
C THR A 79 -12.64 9.59 3.33
N MET A 80 -11.60 9.98 4.07
CA MET A 80 -10.20 9.69 3.70
C MET A 80 -9.94 8.19 3.59
N LEU A 81 -10.36 7.42 4.60
CA LEU A 81 -10.18 5.97 4.61
C LEU A 81 -10.93 5.30 3.46
N ARG A 82 -12.14 5.75 3.14
CA ARG A 82 -12.91 5.25 1.99
C ARG A 82 -12.20 5.53 0.66
N PHE A 83 -11.73 6.76 0.47
CA PHE A 83 -10.97 7.13 -0.73
C PHE A 83 -9.70 6.27 -0.88
N ALA A 84 -8.91 6.16 0.19
CA ALA A 84 -7.70 5.35 0.20
C ALA A 84 -7.98 3.86 -0.08
N MET A 85 -9.04 3.32 0.51
CA MET A 85 -9.49 1.94 0.29
C MET A 85 -9.86 1.71 -1.18
N ILE A 86 -10.78 2.52 -1.72
CA ILE A 86 -11.24 2.41 -3.11
C ILE A 86 -10.05 2.51 -4.07
N GLY A 87 -9.22 3.53 -3.89
CA GLY A 87 -8.01 3.73 -4.70
C GLY A 87 -7.10 2.51 -4.65
N SER A 88 -6.77 2.01 -3.45
CA SER A 88 -5.87 0.87 -3.28
C SER A 88 -6.42 -0.40 -3.94
N PHE A 89 -7.71 -0.74 -3.73
CA PHE A 89 -8.32 -1.93 -4.32
C PHE A 89 -8.37 -1.85 -5.85
N LEU A 90 -8.65 -0.68 -6.41
CA LEU A 90 -8.69 -0.48 -7.85
C LEU A 90 -7.29 -0.54 -8.47
N THR A 91 -6.26 0.01 -7.83
CA THR A 91 -4.91 0.07 -8.40
C THR A 91 -4.11 -1.23 -8.22
N THR A 92 -4.37 -1.99 -7.14
CA THR A 92 -3.65 -3.23 -6.81
C THR A 92 -3.59 -4.26 -7.96
N PRO A 93 -4.69 -4.62 -8.65
CA PRO A 93 -4.63 -5.60 -9.75
C PRO A 93 -3.73 -5.15 -10.90
N PHE A 94 -3.67 -3.86 -11.20
CA PHE A 94 -2.80 -3.32 -12.25
C PHE A 94 -1.31 -3.41 -11.84
N PHE A 95 -0.98 -3.04 -10.60
CA PHE A 95 0.39 -3.18 -10.10
C PHE A 95 0.84 -4.65 -10.05
N ALA A 96 -0.04 -5.55 -9.62
CA ALA A 96 0.23 -6.98 -9.63
C ALA A 96 0.45 -7.51 -11.06
N LEU A 97 -0.33 -7.06 -12.03
CA LEU A 97 -0.17 -7.43 -13.44
C LEU A 97 1.16 -6.95 -14.01
N LEU A 98 1.52 -5.69 -13.76
CA LEU A 98 2.80 -5.12 -14.19
C LEU A 98 3.97 -5.89 -13.58
N ASN A 99 3.88 -6.24 -12.29
CA ASN A 99 4.90 -7.06 -11.61
C ASN A 99 5.01 -8.45 -12.26
N TYR A 100 3.90 -9.12 -12.49
CA TYR A 100 3.88 -10.44 -13.14
C TYR A 100 4.51 -10.40 -14.55
N VAL A 101 4.17 -9.39 -15.35
CA VAL A 101 4.75 -9.21 -16.70
C VAL A 101 6.25 -8.95 -16.63
N LEU A 102 6.69 -8.07 -15.72
CA LEU A 102 8.10 -7.73 -15.55
C LEU A 102 8.92 -8.96 -15.14
N VAL A 103 8.50 -9.65 -14.09
CA VAL A 103 9.19 -10.84 -13.56
C VAL A 103 9.24 -11.97 -14.58
N THR A 104 8.15 -12.20 -15.33
CA THR A 104 8.11 -13.26 -16.34
C THR A 104 8.97 -12.95 -17.57
N ARG A 105 9.14 -11.67 -17.92
CA ARG A 105 10.02 -11.24 -19.02
C ARG A 105 11.50 -11.34 -18.66
N GLU A 106 11.86 -10.87 -17.47
CA GLU A 106 13.25 -10.87 -16.98
C GLU A 106 13.72 -12.28 -16.60
N ASN A 107 12.86 -13.08 -15.97
CA ASN A 107 13.24 -14.38 -15.45
C ASN A 107 12.45 -15.52 -16.14
N LYS A 108 13.02 -16.01 -17.25
CA LYS A 108 12.41 -17.07 -18.07
C LYS A 108 12.31 -18.42 -17.35
N ASN A 109 13.13 -18.65 -16.32
CA ASN A 109 13.18 -19.90 -15.55
C ASN A 109 12.26 -19.90 -14.32
N LEU A 110 11.19 -19.09 -14.31
CA LEU A 110 10.23 -19.11 -13.21
C LEU A 110 9.59 -20.50 -13.06
N PRO A 111 9.55 -21.07 -11.84
CA PRO A 111 8.86 -22.33 -11.57
C PRO A 111 7.38 -22.26 -11.98
N SER A 112 6.88 -23.33 -12.61
CA SER A 112 5.49 -23.38 -13.11
C SER A 112 4.45 -23.22 -11.99
N TRP A 113 4.73 -23.72 -10.78
CA TRP A 113 3.83 -23.55 -9.62
C TRP A 113 3.70 -22.09 -9.20
N LEU A 114 4.78 -21.31 -9.30
CA LEU A 114 4.79 -19.89 -8.95
C LEU A 114 4.03 -19.08 -9.99
N LYS A 115 4.16 -19.45 -11.28
CA LYS A 115 3.36 -18.85 -12.36
C LYS A 115 1.87 -19.10 -12.15
N LEU A 116 1.48 -20.33 -11.79
CA LEU A 116 0.09 -20.68 -11.49
C LEU A 116 -0.43 -19.90 -10.28
N LEU A 117 0.36 -19.80 -9.21
CA LEU A 117 -0.01 -19.04 -8.01
C LEU A 117 -0.19 -17.55 -8.32
N ALA A 118 0.69 -16.96 -9.13
CA ALA A 118 0.58 -15.57 -9.57
C ALA A 118 -0.67 -15.34 -10.42
N ILE A 119 -0.98 -16.23 -11.37
CA ILE A 119 -2.20 -16.15 -12.19
C ILE A 119 -3.45 -16.29 -11.32
N ALA A 120 -3.47 -17.24 -10.38
CA ALA A 120 -4.57 -17.41 -9.44
C ALA A 120 -4.78 -16.15 -8.58
N GLY A 121 -3.69 -15.55 -8.09
CA GLY A 121 -3.72 -14.28 -7.36
C GLY A 121 -4.24 -13.12 -8.21
N LEU A 122 -3.87 -13.03 -9.48
CA LEU A 122 -4.39 -12.03 -10.41
C LEU A 122 -5.89 -12.20 -10.65
N ILE A 123 -6.36 -13.42 -10.89
CA ILE A 123 -7.79 -13.72 -11.04
C ILE A 123 -8.55 -13.30 -9.79
N PHE A 124 -8.02 -13.63 -8.61
CA PHE A 124 -8.59 -13.22 -7.33
C PHE A 124 -8.65 -11.69 -7.19
N LEU A 125 -7.56 -10.97 -7.48
CA LEU A 125 -7.50 -9.51 -7.35
C LEU A 125 -8.45 -8.80 -8.33
N PHE A 126 -8.47 -9.20 -9.60
CA PHE A 126 -9.41 -8.62 -10.58
C PHE A 126 -10.86 -8.98 -10.27
N GLY A 127 -11.13 -10.22 -9.86
CA GLY A 127 -12.46 -10.65 -9.44
C GLY A 127 -12.96 -9.85 -8.23
N PHE A 128 -12.10 -9.66 -7.22
CA PHE A 128 -12.44 -8.87 -6.04
C PHE A 128 -12.62 -7.38 -6.37
N ALA A 129 -11.82 -6.82 -7.28
CA ALA A 129 -11.99 -5.44 -7.74
C ALA A 129 -13.34 -5.24 -8.45
N ILE A 130 -13.74 -6.17 -9.32
CA ILE A 130 -15.06 -6.14 -9.99
C ILE A 130 -16.19 -6.27 -8.96
N PHE A 131 -16.06 -7.23 -8.04
CA PHE A 131 -17.02 -7.41 -6.95
C PHE A 131 -17.14 -6.14 -6.08
N PHE A 132 -16.02 -5.50 -5.78
CA PHE A 132 -15.97 -4.27 -4.99
C PHE A 132 -16.66 -3.11 -5.72
N ILE A 133 -16.41 -2.93 -7.02
CA ILE A 133 -17.11 -1.92 -7.85
C ILE A 133 -18.62 -2.19 -7.85
N TYR A 134 -19.02 -3.45 -8.01
CA TYR A 134 -20.43 -3.84 -7.97
C TYR A 134 -21.09 -3.54 -6.61
N ALA A 135 -20.40 -3.87 -5.51
CA ALA A 135 -20.88 -3.59 -4.16
C ALA A 135 -20.99 -2.08 -3.87
N LEU A 136 -20.06 -1.29 -4.41
CA LEU A 136 -20.08 0.17 -4.34
C LEU A 136 -21.27 0.75 -5.13
N ALA A 137 -21.53 0.23 -6.33
CA ALA A 137 -22.63 0.67 -7.19
C ALA A 137 -24.03 0.42 -6.57
N ILE A 138 -24.19 -0.62 -5.76
CA ILE A 138 -25.45 -0.95 -5.08
C ILE A 138 -25.58 -0.24 -3.71
N GLY A 139 -24.60 0.57 -3.32
CA GLY A 139 -24.62 1.31 -2.05
C GLY A 139 -24.44 0.43 -0.80
N LYS A 140 -24.00 -0.83 -0.96
CA LYS A 140 -23.76 -1.76 0.17
C LYS A 140 -22.35 -1.65 0.75
N ALA A 141 -21.43 -0.96 0.09
CA ALA A 141 -20.07 -0.68 0.59
C ALA A 141 -19.99 0.64 1.39
N GLY A 142 -21.11 1.03 2.02
CA GLY A 142 -21.30 2.27 2.77
C GLY A 142 -20.98 2.11 4.24
#